data_AF-A0A523UP92-F1
#
_entry.id   AF-A0A523UP92-F1
#
_cell.length_a   1.000
_cell.length_b   1.000
_cell.length_c   1.000
_cell.angle_alpha   90.00
_cell.angle_beta   90.00
_cell.angle_gamma   90.00
#
_symmetry.space_group_name_H-M   'P 1'
#
loop_
_entity.id
_entity.type
_entity.pdbx_description
1 polymer ?
#
loop_
_entity_poly.entity_id
_entity_poly.type
_entity_poly.pdbx_seq_one_letter_code
_entity_poly.pdbx_strand_id
1 'polypeptide(L)'
;MRRLVYTMVSLLLLSTLFLAFACSVPTGEEEASVGSGPGFKAPLGIAVEADDGLVVTDIDLKAVLRADPTSGDRTIVSDNSTGSGPSFKAPWDIAVEADGSLVVVDCGIDALNAVVRVAPVSGDRTNVSDPPPGSGPGFGERP
;
A
#
# COMPACT_ATOMS: atom_id res chain seq x y z
N MET A 1 60.82 -47.54 5.19
CA MET A 1 60.72 -47.27 3.73
C MET A 1 59.39 -46.56 3.53
N ARG A 2 59.38 -45.23 3.52
CA ARG A 2 59.36 -44.37 2.33
C ARG A 2 58.04 -44.44 1.51
N ARG A 3 57.27 -43.35 1.68
CA ARG A 3 56.62 -42.50 0.66
C ARG A 3 55.14 -42.76 0.29
N LEU A 4 54.35 -41.72 0.60
CA LEU A 4 53.32 -41.04 -0.22
C LEU A 4 52.33 -41.91 -1.00
N VAL A 5 51.04 -41.82 -0.66
CA VAL A 5 50.02 -41.17 -1.52
C VAL A 5 48.92 -40.58 -0.64
N TYR A 6 48.71 -39.28 -0.80
CA TYR A 6 47.67 -38.47 -0.19
C TYR A 6 46.68 -38.14 -1.31
N THR A 7 45.64 -38.93 -1.53
CA THR A 7 44.56 -38.55 -2.47
C THR A 7 43.31 -39.37 -2.19
N MET A 8 42.18 -38.69 -2.18
CA MET A 8 40.81 -39.19 -2.20
C MET A 8 40.06 -39.16 -0.86
N VAL A 9 39.39 -38.01 -0.69
CA VAL A 9 37.99 -37.88 -0.23
C VAL A 9 37.85 -37.59 1.28
N SER A 10 37.72 -36.30 1.67
CA SER A 10 36.42 -35.59 1.84
C SER A 10 35.72 -36.06 3.13
N LEU A 11 35.24 -35.26 4.07
CA LEU A 11 35.06 -33.81 4.19
C LEU A 11 34.56 -33.55 5.62
N LEU A 12 35.16 -32.57 6.29
CA LEU A 12 34.64 -31.68 7.34
C LEU A 12 33.84 -32.21 8.56
N LEU A 13 34.54 -32.25 9.70
CA LEU A 13 34.32 -31.45 10.92
C LEU A 13 32.85 -31.16 11.33
N LEU A 14 32.42 -31.92 12.34
CA LEU A 14 31.28 -31.66 13.22
C LEU A 14 31.21 -30.17 13.64
N SER A 15 30.14 -29.53 13.19
CA SER A 15 29.79 -28.12 13.35
C SER A 15 29.80 -27.67 14.80
N THR A 16 30.64 -26.71 15.11
CA THR A 16 30.60 -25.93 16.35
C THR A 16 29.32 -25.10 16.41
N LEU A 17 28.50 -25.42 17.41
CA LEU A 17 27.43 -24.60 17.96
C LEU A 17 27.97 -23.18 18.23
N PHE A 18 27.39 -22.17 17.58
CA PHE A 18 27.56 -20.78 17.97
C PHE A 18 26.18 -20.13 18.14
N LEU A 19 25.87 -19.83 19.40
CA LEU A 19 24.71 -19.06 19.80
C LEU A 19 25.05 -17.58 19.68
N ALA A 20 24.54 -16.94 18.64
CA ALA A 20 24.26 -15.51 18.55
C ALA A 20 23.40 -15.31 17.31
N PHE A 21 22.07 -15.41 17.45
CA PHE A 21 21.19 -14.85 16.43
C PHE A 21 21.21 -13.34 16.62
N ALA A 22 22.29 -12.71 16.17
CA ALA A 22 22.19 -11.31 15.78
C ALA A 22 21.07 -11.27 14.73
N CYS A 23 20.08 -10.41 14.92
CA CYS A 23 19.29 -9.89 13.81
C CYS A 23 20.23 -9.04 12.96
N SER A 24 21.23 -9.66 12.33
CA SER A 24 22.04 -8.99 11.32
C SER A 24 21.18 -8.98 10.07
N VAL A 25 20.53 -7.84 9.82
CA VAL A 25 20.01 -7.55 8.48
C VAL A 25 21.20 -7.70 7.54
N PRO A 26 21.20 -8.66 6.60
CA PRO A 26 22.23 -8.74 5.60
C PRO A 26 22.15 -7.42 4.80
N THR A 27 23.20 -6.61 4.88
CA THR A 27 23.31 -5.43 4.03
C THR A 27 23.49 -5.90 2.60
N GLY A 28 22.41 -5.91 1.82
CA GLY A 28 22.49 -6.14 0.38
C GLY A 28 21.42 -7.03 -0.25
N GLU A 29 20.34 -7.37 0.43
CA GLU A 29 19.15 -7.88 -0.26
C GLU A 29 18.18 -6.71 -0.38
N GLU A 30 18.11 -6.15 -1.59
CA GLU A 30 16.93 -5.41 -2.03
C GLU A 30 15.75 -6.33 -1.74
N GLU A 31 14.98 -6.05 -0.67
CA GLU A 31 13.78 -6.79 -0.30
C GLU A 31 12.98 -6.98 -1.59
N ALA A 32 12.99 -8.21 -2.12
CA ALA A 32 12.41 -8.48 -3.42
C ALA A 32 10.95 -8.04 -3.32
N SER A 33 10.58 -7.00 -4.07
CA SER A 33 9.22 -6.49 -4.01
C SER A 33 8.28 -7.61 -4.42
N VAL A 34 7.39 -8.02 -3.52
CA VAL A 34 6.37 -9.02 -3.84
C VAL A 34 5.38 -8.38 -4.82
N GLY A 35 5.05 -9.10 -5.88
CA GLY A 35 4.13 -8.66 -6.92
C GLY A 35 4.65 -7.54 -7.83
N SER A 36 3.87 -7.25 -8.84
CA SER A 36 4.13 -6.24 -9.88
C SER A 36 3.30 -4.96 -9.66
N GLY A 37 3.45 -3.98 -10.55
CA GLY A 37 2.73 -2.71 -10.48
C GLY A 37 3.40 -1.66 -9.59
N PRO A 38 2.74 -0.51 -9.36
CA PRO A 38 3.31 0.61 -8.61
C PRO A 38 3.67 0.21 -7.19
N GLY A 39 4.88 0.53 -6.75
CA GLY A 39 5.29 0.35 -5.36
C GLY A 39 4.65 1.42 -4.46
N PHE A 40 4.27 1.02 -3.24
CA PHE A 40 3.83 1.96 -2.22
C PHE A 40 4.94 2.96 -1.88
N LYS A 41 4.57 4.21 -1.66
CA LYS A 41 5.46 5.28 -1.20
C LYS A 41 5.17 5.67 0.23
N ALA A 42 3.89 5.89 0.55
CA ALA A 42 3.44 6.20 1.90
C ALA A 42 1.98 5.71 2.08
N PRO A 43 1.79 4.37 2.20
CA PRO A 43 0.46 3.80 2.39
C PRO A 43 -0.05 4.12 3.79
N LEU A 44 -1.33 4.51 3.92
CA LEU A 44 -1.92 4.95 5.19
C LEU A 44 -3.17 4.15 5.58
N GLY A 45 -4.17 4.10 4.72
CA GLY A 45 -5.44 3.41 4.96
C GLY A 45 -5.57 2.16 4.12
N ILE A 46 -6.32 1.18 4.63
CA ILE A 46 -6.60 -0.07 3.93
C ILE A 46 -8.03 -0.56 4.24
N ALA A 47 -8.69 -1.10 3.23
CA ALA A 47 -9.95 -1.82 3.38
C ALA A 47 -9.96 -3.09 2.51
N VAL A 48 -10.87 -4.00 2.85
CA VAL A 48 -11.08 -5.26 2.11
C VAL A 48 -12.35 -5.14 1.29
N GLU A 49 -12.27 -5.48 0.01
CA GLU A 49 -13.39 -5.55 -0.91
C GLU A 49 -14.14 -6.88 -0.78
N ALA A 50 -15.35 -6.97 -1.33
CA ALA A 50 -16.19 -8.17 -1.23
C ALA A 50 -15.60 -9.41 -1.94
N ASP A 51 -14.62 -9.22 -2.82
CA ASP A 51 -13.89 -10.26 -3.55
C ASP A 51 -12.52 -10.59 -2.90
N ASP A 52 -12.33 -10.21 -1.63
CA ASP A 52 -11.08 -10.32 -0.87
C ASP A 52 -9.92 -9.46 -1.42
N GLY A 53 -10.17 -8.59 -2.41
CA GLY A 53 -9.21 -7.58 -2.85
C GLY A 53 -8.90 -6.57 -1.73
N LEU A 54 -7.68 -6.05 -1.71
CA LEU A 54 -7.29 -4.99 -0.78
C LEU A 54 -7.30 -3.66 -1.52
N VAL A 55 -7.91 -2.63 -0.94
CA VAL A 55 -7.76 -1.24 -1.43
C VAL A 55 -6.97 -0.43 -0.41
N VAL A 56 -6.00 0.33 -0.89
CA VAL A 56 -5.02 1.04 -0.06
C VAL A 56 -4.93 2.49 -0.52
N THR A 57 -4.97 3.43 0.42
CA THR A 57 -4.64 4.83 0.16
C THR A 57 -3.14 5.06 0.32
N ASP A 58 -2.55 5.79 -0.62
CA ASP A 58 -1.15 6.19 -0.56
C ASP A 58 -1.03 7.71 -0.74
N ILE A 59 -0.51 8.37 0.29
CA ILE A 59 -0.51 9.83 0.38
C ILE A 59 0.51 10.46 -0.60
N ASP A 60 1.66 9.82 -0.80
CA ASP A 60 2.73 10.32 -1.66
C ASP A 60 2.48 10.01 -3.13
N LEU A 61 1.78 8.91 -3.41
CA LEU A 61 1.23 8.65 -4.75
C LEU A 61 -0.02 9.48 -5.03
N LYS A 62 -0.70 10.01 -3.99
CA LYS A 62 -2.00 10.68 -4.09
C LYS A 62 -3.00 9.79 -4.83
N ALA A 63 -3.06 8.53 -4.42
CA ALA A 63 -3.76 7.48 -5.14
C ALA A 63 -4.49 6.52 -4.19
N VAL A 64 -5.50 5.87 -4.75
CA VAL A 64 -6.05 4.63 -4.25
C VAL A 64 -5.53 3.51 -5.14
N LEU A 65 -4.91 2.51 -4.53
CA LEU A 65 -4.43 1.31 -5.18
C LEU A 65 -5.28 0.12 -4.79
N ARG A 66 -5.44 -0.83 -5.70
CA ARG A 66 -5.91 -2.18 -5.40
C ARG A 66 -4.70 -3.10 -5.33
N ALA A 67 -4.68 -4.00 -4.37
CA ALA A 67 -3.62 -4.99 -4.18
C ALA A 67 -4.24 -6.39 -4.06
N ASP A 68 -3.68 -7.34 -4.80
CA ASP A 68 -4.00 -8.76 -4.65
C ASP A 68 -3.28 -9.31 -3.41
N PRO A 69 -4.00 -9.84 -2.40
CA PRO A 69 -3.39 -10.33 -1.17
C PRO A 69 -2.56 -11.62 -1.35
N THR A 70 -2.73 -12.32 -2.47
CA THR A 70 -2.03 -13.57 -2.79
C THR A 70 -0.74 -13.31 -3.56
N SER A 71 -0.79 -12.50 -4.62
CA SER A 71 0.37 -12.21 -5.47
C SER A 71 1.14 -10.96 -5.08
N GLY A 72 0.49 -10.02 -4.35
CA GLY A 72 1.02 -8.68 -4.07
C GLY A 72 0.98 -7.74 -5.27
N ASP A 73 0.35 -8.13 -6.39
CA ASP A 73 0.21 -7.27 -7.56
C ASP A 73 -0.66 -6.06 -7.23
N ARG A 74 -0.24 -4.88 -7.70
CA ARG A 74 -0.90 -3.61 -7.41
C ARG A 74 -1.35 -2.92 -8.68
N THR A 75 -2.52 -2.30 -8.65
CA THR A 75 -3.04 -1.45 -9.72
C THR A 75 -3.57 -0.14 -9.16
N ILE A 76 -3.51 0.93 -9.94
CA ILE A 76 -4.12 2.21 -9.54
C ILE A 76 -5.61 2.12 -9.86
N VAL A 77 -6.45 2.32 -8.84
CA VAL A 77 -7.90 2.48 -8.99
C VAL A 77 -8.21 3.92 -9.35
N SER A 78 -7.59 4.88 -8.65
CA SER A 78 -7.82 6.31 -8.87
C SER A 78 -6.61 7.11 -8.43
N ASP A 79 -6.23 8.12 -9.22
CA ASP A 79 -5.19 9.09 -8.91
C ASP A 79 -5.46 10.40 -9.67
N ASN A 80 -4.50 11.33 -9.71
CA ASN A 80 -4.69 12.60 -10.42
C ASN A 80 -4.65 12.49 -11.95
N SER A 81 -4.36 11.31 -12.50
CA SER A 81 -4.36 10.97 -13.93
C SER A 81 -5.35 9.87 -14.32
N THR A 82 -5.96 9.19 -13.34
CA THR A 82 -6.84 8.03 -13.48
C THR A 82 -8.20 8.36 -12.87
N GLY A 83 -9.23 8.34 -13.70
CA GLY A 83 -10.56 8.82 -13.35
C GLY A 83 -10.68 10.36 -13.36
N SER A 84 -11.92 10.84 -13.32
CA SER A 84 -12.27 12.26 -13.30
C SER A 84 -12.64 12.74 -11.89
N GLY A 85 -12.98 14.03 -11.73
CA GLY A 85 -13.41 14.60 -10.45
C GLY A 85 -12.30 15.29 -9.64
N PRO A 86 -12.53 15.58 -8.35
CA PRO A 86 -11.59 16.30 -7.51
C PRO A 86 -10.25 15.54 -7.37
N SER A 87 -9.14 16.24 -7.57
CA SER A 87 -7.80 15.67 -7.40
C SER A 87 -7.52 15.32 -5.94
N PHE A 88 -6.95 14.14 -5.69
CA PHE A 88 -6.45 13.78 -4.38
C PHE A 88 -5.32 14.70 -3.94
N LYS A 89 -5.38 15.13 -2.68
CA LYS A 89 -4.35 15.97 -2.07
C LYS A 89 -3.54 15.21 -1.03
N ALA A 90 -4.24 14.55 -0.12
CA ALA A 90 -3.74 13.74 0.97
C ALA A 90 -4.78 12.63 1.32
N PRO A 91 -4.92 11.59 0.48
CA PRO A 91 -5.84 10.49 0.76
C PRO A 91 -5.34 9.71 1.98
N TRP A 92 -6.05 9.83 3.09
CA TRP A 92 -5.61 9.34 4.38
C TRP A 92 -6.16 7.95 4.68
N ASP A 93 -7.47 7.79 4.62
CA ASP A 93 -8.16 6.56 4.99
C ASP A 93 -9.25 6.20 3.98
N ILE A 94 -9.68 4.93 3.97
CA ILE A 94 -10.59 4.37 2.98
C ILE A 94 -11.57 3.36 3.60
N ALA A 95 -12.80 3.38 3.11
CA ALA A 95 -13.82 2.38 3.38
C ALA A 95 -14.47 1.91 2.07
N VAL A 96 -15.04 0.70 2.09
CA VAL A 96 -15.80 0.12 0.98
C VAL A 96 -17.29 0.15 1.34
N GLU A 97 -18.10 0.73 0.46
CA GLU A 97 -19.56 0.75 0.58
C GLU A 97 -20.19 -0.56 0.10
N ALA A 98 -21.46 -0.78 0.46
CA ALA A 98 -22.18 -2.02 0.11
C ALA A 98 -22.34 -2.25 -1.39
N ASP A 99 -22.26 -1.19 -2.21
CA ASP A 99 -22.30 -1.26 -3.67
C ASP A 99 -20.91 -1.42 -4.32
N GLY A 100 -19.86 -1.52 -3.50
CA GLY A 100 -18.47 -1.60 -3.93
C GLY A 100 -17.80 -0.23 -4.19
N SER A 101 -18.51 0.88 -4.03
CA SER A 101 -17.91 2.21 -4.11
C SER A 101 -16.92 2.43 -2.96
N LEU A 102 -15.88 3.23 -3.21
CA LEU A 102 -14.87 3.51 -2.19
C LEU A 102 -15.11 4.91 -1.61
N VAL A 103 -15.00 5.06 -0.30
CA VAL A 103 -15.11 6.36 0.36
C VAL A 103 -13.78 6.67 1.01
N VAL A 104 -13.16 7.76 0.56
CA VAL A 104 -11.81 8.17 0.96
C VAL A 104 -11.90 9.46 1.74
N VAL A 105 -11.26 9.49 2.90
CA VAL A 105 -11.00 10.75 3.61
C VAL A 105 -9.76 11.37 2.97
N ASP A 106 -9.95 12.46 2.22
CA ASP A 106 -8.87 13.27 1.68
C ASP A 106 -8.70 14.46 2.63
N CYS A 107 -7.74 14.38 3.55
CA CYS A 107 -7.52 15.43 4.54
C CYS A 107 -6.01 15.67 4.70
N GLY A 108 -5.61 16.93 4.63
CA GLY A 108 -4.21 17.32 4.69
C GLY A 108 -4.11 18.67 5.35
N ILE A 109 -2.92 18.99 5.88
CA ILE A 109 -2.68 20.21 6.66
C ILE A 109 -3.05 21.48 5.87
N ASP A 110 -2.99 21.41 4.53
CA ASP A 110 -3.41 22.48 3.60
C ASP A 110 -4.40 22.00 2.50
N ALA A 111 -5.08 20.87 2.73
CA ALA A 111 -5.97 20.26 1.72
C ALA A 111 -7.45 20.54 1.99
N LEU A 112 -8.29 20.34 0.96
CA LEU A 112 -9.73 20.19 1.14
C LEU A 112 -9.94 19.15 2.23
N ASN A 113 -10.59 19.49 3.34
CA ASN A 113 -11.01 18.49 4.31
C ASN A 113 -12.29 17.86 3.75
N ALA A 114 -12.13 16.86 2.88
CA ALA A 114 -13.23 16.31 2.13
C ALA A 114 -13.33 14.80 2.29
N VAL A 115 -14.56 14.32 2.22
CA VAL A 115 -14.86 12.93 1.96
C VAL A 115 -15.11 12.80 0.46
N VAL A 116 -14.35 11.95 -0.21
CA VAL A 116 -14.42 11.75 -1.66
C VAL A 116 -14.88 10.32 -1.91
N ARG A 117 -15.95 10.15 -2.70
CA ARG A 117 -16.38 8.85 -3.18
C ARG A 117 -15.71 8.54 -4.51
N VAL A 118 -15.19 7.33 -4.67
CA VAL A 118 -14.48 6.83 -5.85
C VAL A 118 -15.27 5.67 -6.45
N ALA A 119 -15.54 5.75 -7.76
CA ALA A 119 -16.09 4.65 -8.52
C ALA A 119 -15.02 3.57 -8.70
N PRO A 120 -15.27 2.30 -8.32
CA PRO A 120 -14.24 1.27 -8.20
C PRO A 120 -13.69 0.80 -9.55
N VAL A 121 -14.45 1.01 -10.64
CA VAL A 121 -14.07 0.59 -12.00
C VAL A 121 -13.46 1.74 -12.81
N SER A 122 -14.09 2.91 -12.81
CA SER A 122 -13.61 4.05 -13.61
C SER A 122 -12.59 4.92 -12.88
N GLY A 123 -12.50 4.81 -11.56
CA GLY A 123 -11.68 5.70 -10.73
C GLY A 123 -12.25 7.11 -10.57
N ASP A 124 -13.46 7.37 -11.08
CA ASP A 124 -14.09 8.69 -11.02
C ASP A 124 -14.42 9.10 -9.58
N ARG A 125 -14.20 10.37 -9.28
CA ARG A 125 -14.33 10.93 -7.93
C ARG A 125 -15.48 11.90 -7.83
N THR A 126 -16.16 11.89 -6.68
CA THR A 126 -17.21 12.85 -6.33
C THR A 126 -17.04 13.32 -4.88
N ASN A 127 -17.20 14.61 -4.63
CA ASN A 127 -17.17 15.13 -3.26
C ASN A 127 -18.48 14.76 -2.55
N VAL A 128 -18.37 14.14 -1.38
CA VAL A 128 -19.49 13.73 -0.52
C VAL A 128 -19.82 14.79 0.54
N SER A 129 -18.86 15.66 0.86
CA SER A 129 -18.91 16.61 1.98
C SER A 129 -19.17 18.09 1.62
N ASP A 130 -19.28 18.46 0.32
CA ASP A 130 -19.72 19.81 -0.07
C ASP A 130 -21.28 19.89 -0.19
N PRO A 131 -21.98 20.92 0.33
CA PRO A 131 -23.46 20.97 0.43
C PRO A 131 -24.17 21.41 -0.89
N PRO A 132 -25.52 21.23 -1.11
CA PRO A 132 -26.66 21.38 -0.14
C PRO A 132 -27.90 20.41 -0.29
N PRO A 133 -28.98 20.47 0.53
CA PRO A 133 -29.20 21.02 1.88
C PRO A 133 -29.31 19.95 2.99
N GLY A 134 -28.68 20.21 4.14
CA GLY A 134 -28.81 19.39 5.34
C GLY A 134 -27.76 19.67 6.45
N SER A 135 -27.76 20.88 7.02
CA SER A 135 -27.45 21.09 8.45
C SER A 135 -26.01 20.92 9.00
N GLY A 136 -24.97 21.45 8.34
CA GLY A 136 -23.66 21.58 9.00
C GLY A 136 -22.67 22.48 8.25
N PRO A 137 -21.72 23.15 8.95
CA PRO A 137 -20.61 23.81 8.29
C PRO A 137 -19.74 22.76 7.58
N GLY A 138 -19.12 23.13 6.46
CA GLY A 138 -18.15 22.26 5.78
C GLY A 138 -17.01 21.93 6.73
N PHE A 139 -16.45 20.72 6.64
CA PHE A 139 -15.23 20.38 7.38
C PHE A 139 -14.13 21.36 6.92
N GLY A 140 -13.74 22.33 7.75
CA GLY A 140 -12.74 23.33 7.41
C GLY A 140 -13.13 24.78 7.66
N GLU A 141 -14.41 25.09 7.86
CA GLU A 141 -14.79 26.41 8.38
C GLU A 141 -14.58 26.42 9.91
N ARG A 142 -13.52 27.09 10.40
CA ARG A 142 -13.43 27.46 11.81
C ARG A 142 -14.47 28.57 12.07
N PRO A 143 -15.27 28.52 13.15
CA PRO A 143 -16.16 29.61 13.53
C PRO A 143 -15.41 30.89 13.86
#